data_AF-A0A7S2J1A1-F1
#
_entry.id   AF-A0A7S2J1A1-F1
#
_cell.length_a   1.000
_cell.length_b   1.000
_cell.length_c   1.000
_cell.angle_alpha   90.00
_cell.angle_beta   90.00
_cell.angle_gamma   90.00
#
_symmetry.space_group_name_H-M   'P 1'
#
loop_
_entity.id
_entity.type
_entity.pdbx_description
1 polymer ?
#
loop_
_entity_poly.entity_id
_entity_poly.type
_entity_poly.pdbx_seq_one_letter_code
_entity_poly.pdbx_strand_id
1 'polypeptide(L)'
;FGFLGLFPLAIASEAGPLRRYLEMRSGDELVEVGCLVLLGAGLGFTLLLTELKVVQLASGLTLSVAGIFKEMLTVIASAAILGDTLTPLNVTGLAICLLGI
;
A
#
# COMPACT_ATOMS: atom_id res chain seq x y z
N PHE A 1 -14.46 -11.32 -1.24
CA PHE A 1 -15.59 -11.04 -0.33
C PHE A 1 -15.43 -9.73 0.47
N GLY A 2 -14.21 -9.26 0.77
CA GLY A 2 -14.02 -8.02 1.55
C GLY A 2 -14.48 -6.72 0.88
N PHE A 3 -14.20 -6.55 -0.43
CA PHE A 3 -14.43 -5.26 -1.13
C PHE A 3 -15.92 -4.84 -1.16
N LEU A 4 -16.84 -5.74 -1.52
CA LEU A 4 -18.26 -5.42 -1.59
C LEU A 4 -18.90 -5.10 -0.23
N GLY A 5 -18.36 -5.62 0.87
CA GLY A 5 -18.87 -5.36 2.22
C GLY A 5 -18.27 -4.10 2.85
N LEU A 6 -16.97 -3.87 2.64
CA LEU A 6 -16.26 -2.72 3.20
C LEU A 6 -16.56 -1.42 2.45
N PHE A 7 -16.83 -1.48 1.15
CA PHE A 7 -17.10 -0.30 0.34
C PHE A 7 -18.36 0.49 0.78
N PRO A 8 -19.55 -0.12 0.97
CA PRO A 8 -20.71 0.61 1.47
C PRO A 8 -20.54 1.08 2.93
N LEU A 9 -19.82 0.31 3.76
CA LEU A 9 -19.51 0.71 5.13
C LEU A 9 -18.56 1.93 5.17
N ALA A 10 -17.57 1.95 4.29
CA ALA A 10 -16.62 3.05 4.14
C ALA A 10 -17.34 4.33 3.68
N ILE A 11 -18.25 4.22 2.70
CA ILE A 11 -19.08 5.37 2.27
C ILE A 11 -19.97 5.86 3.42
N ALA A 12 -20.63 4.95 4.14
CA ALA A 12 -21.51 5.34 5.24
C ALA A 12 -20.75 6.03 6.39
N SER A 13 -19.52 5.60 6.68
CA SER A 13 -18.74 6.11 7.81
C SER A 13 -17.91 7.36 7.45
N GLU A 14 -17.32 7.41 6.26
CA GLU A 14 -16.41 8.49 5.85
C GLU A 14 -17.07 9.62 5.06
N ALA A 15 -18.28 9.46 4.53
CA ALA A 15 -18.95 10.52 3.76
C ALA A 15 -19.21 11.81 4.55
N GLY A 16 -19.48 11.70 5.86
CA GLY A 16 -19.70 12.86 6.74
C GLY A 16 -18.44 13.72 6.92
N PRO A 17 -17.33 13.15 7.39
CA PRO A 17 -16.03 13.83 7.45
C PRO A 17 -15.57 14.34 6.09
N LEU A 18 -15.67 13.51 5.03
CA LEU A 18 -15.18 13.84 3.69
C LEU A 18 -15.86 15.07 3.09
N ARG A 19 -17.17 15.25 3.33
CA ARG A 19 -17.91 16.43 2.87
C ARG A 19 -17.44 17.71 3.56
N ARG A 20 -17.10 17.65 4.84
CA ARG A 20 -16.48 18.77 5.57
C ARG A 20 -15.06 19.07 5.10
N TYR A 21 -14.27 18.04 4.76
CA TYR A 21 -12.94 18.24 4.18
C TYR A 21 -13.00 18.85 2.77
N LEU A 22 -13.97 18.46 1.94
CA LEU A 22 -14.18 19.06 0.62
C LEU A 22 -14.65 20.51 0.67
N GLU A 23 -15.49 20.89 1.66
CA GLU A 23 -15.96 22.28 1.82
C GLU A 23 -14.88 23.23 2.35
N MET A 24 -13.87 22.71 3.06
CA MET A 24 -12.79 23.51 3.67
C MET A 24 -11.52 23.61 2.81
N ARG A 25 -11.40 22.86 1.70
CA ARG A 25 -10.15 22.75 0.94
C ARG A 25 -10.26 23.32 -0.48
N SER A 26 -9.27 24.11 -0.89
CA SER A 26 -9.12 24.64 -2.25
C SER A 26 -8.77 23.54 -3.26
N GLY A 27 -9.22 23.70 -4.51
CA GLY A 27 -9.13 22.67 -5.55
C GLY A 27 -7.71 22.15 -5.85
N ASP A 28 -6.67 22.96 -5.68
CA ASP A 28 -5.28 22.57 -5.97
C ASP A 28 -4.77 21.42 -5.09
N GLU A 29 -5.09 21.41 -3.79
CA GLU A 29 -4.63 20.34 -2.90
C GLU A 29 -5.39 19.02 -3.10
N LEU A 30 -6.62 19.08 -3.63
CA LEU A 30 -7.37 17.89 -4.01
C LEU A 30 -6.72 17.19 -5.22
N VAL A 31 -6.20 17.98 -6.16
CA VAL A 31 -5.46 17.47 -7.32
C VAL A 31 -4.15 16.84 -6.89
N GLU A 32 -3.44 17.46 -5.94
CA GLU A 32 -2.18 16.91 -5.41
C GLU A 32 -2.39 15.56 -4.70
N VAL A 33 -3.37 15.48 -3.79
CA VAL A 33 -3.72 14.22 -3.09
C VAL A 33 -4.20 13.17 -4.09
N GLY A 34 -5.03 13.54 -5.06
CA GLY A 34 -5.48 12.65 -6.12
C GLY A 34 -4.32 12.10 -6.95
N CYS A 35 -3.34 12.94 -7.28
CA CYS A 35 -2.15 12.55 -8.03
C CYS A 35 -1.28 11.55 -7.24
N LEU A 36 -1.05 11.81 -5.95
CA LEU A 36 -0.31 10.90 -5.07
C LEU A 36 -0.99 9.53 -4.94
N VAL A 37 -2.32 9.51 -4.79
CA VAL A 37 -3.11 8.26 -4.72
C VAL A 37 -3.02 7.49 -6.03
N LEU A 38 -3.14 8.16 -7.18
CA LEU A 38 -3.02 7.53 -8.49
C LEU A 38 -1.60 7.00 -8.75
N LEU A 39 -0.56 7.73 -8.33
CA LEU A 39 0.83 7.28 -8.39
C LEU A 39 1.04 6.03 -7.53
N GLY A 40 0.56 6.05 -6.28
CA GLY A 40 0.64 4.89 -5.38
C GLY A 40 -0.12 3.68 -5.93
N ALA A 41 -1.31 3.89 -6.50
CA ALA A 41 -2.11 2.85 -7.15
C ALA A 41 -1.40 2.29 -8.39
N GLY A 42 -0.80 3.14 -9.21
CA GLY A 42 -0.03 2.75 -10.39
C GLY A 42 1.19 1.92 -10.02
N LEU A 43 1.97 2.37 -9.03
CA LEU A 43 3.11 1.61 -8.50
C LEU A 43 2.68 0.25 -7.94
N GLY A 44 1.60 0.21 -7.14
CA GLY A 44 1.05 -1.03 -6.61
C GLY A 44 0.58 -1.99 -7.72
N PHE A 45 -0.01 -1.46 -8.79
CA PHE A 45 -0.46 -2.23 -9.95
C PHE A 45 0.71 -2.79 -10.75
N THR A 46 1.75 -1.98 -11.03
CA THR A 46 2.96 -2.45 -11.71
C THR A 46 3.67 -3.53 -10.91
N LEU A 47 3.76 -3.37 -9.58
CA LEU A 47 4.35 -4.37 -8.69
C LEU A 47 3.57 -5.69 -8.75
N LEU A 48 2.23 -5.63 -8.80
CA LEU A 48 1.37 -6.80 -8.99
C LEU A 48 1.59 -7.47 -10.37
N LEU A 49 1.77 -6.68 -11.43
CA LEU A 49 2.07 -7.22 -12.76
C LEU A 49 3.44 -7.89 -12.80
N THR A 50 4.45 -7.33 -12.13
CA THR A 50 5.78 -7.94 -11.99
C THR A 50 5.71 -9.25 -11.22
N GLU A 51 4.94 -9.29 -10.13
CA GLU A 51 4.68 -10.51 -9.35
C GLU A 51 4.06 -11.61 -10.23
N LEU A 52 3.00 -11.28 -10.98
CA LEU A 52 2.35 -12.22 -11.88
C LEU A 52 3.27 -12.69 -13.01
N LYS A 53 4.14 -11.83 -13.53
CA LYS A 53 5.12 -12.17 -14.58
C LYS A 53 6.22 -13.10 -14.08
N VAL A 54 6.69 -12.92 -12.86
CA VAL A 54 7.69 -13.82 -12.22
C VAL A 54 7.05 -15.16 -11.85
N VAL A 55 5.81 -15.15 -11.36
CA VAL A 55 5.05 -16.35 -10.97
C VAL A 55 4.64 -17.23 -12.17
N GLN A 56 4.49 -16.67 -13.38
CA GLN A 56 4.25 -17.48 -14.58
C GLN A 56 5.36 -18.51 -14.86
N LEU A 57 6.52 -18.38 -14.21
CA LEU A 57 7.68 -19.27 -14.37
C LEU A 57 7.93 -20.18 -13.14
N ALA A 58 7.21 -20.04 -12.01
CA ALA A 58 7.44 -20.84 -10.79
C ALA A 58 6.17 -21.07 -9.92
N SER A 59 6.09 -22.25 -9.28
CA SER A 59 4.95 -22.75 -8.47
C SER A 59 4.46 -21.79 -7.37
N GLY A 60 3.23 -21.99 -6.86
CA GLY A 60 2.53 -21.13 -5.88
C GLY A 60 3.25 -20.83 -4.56
N LEU A 61 4.31 -21.56 -4.22
CA LEU A 61 5.22 -21.22 -3.12
C LEU A 61 5.96 -19.89 -3.37
N THR A 62 6.29 -19.59 -4.64
CA THR A 62 6.94 -18.33 -5.02
C THR A 62 5.99 -17.14 -4.93
N LEU A 63 4.69 -17.33 -5.14
CA LEU A 63 3.67 -16.29 -4.97
C LEU A 63 3.58 -15.87 -3.49
N SER A 64 3.67 -16.82 -2.56
CA SER A 64 3.72 -16.50 -1.12
C SER A 64 4.98 -15.73 -0.74
N VAL A 65 6.14 -16.13 -1.26
CA VAL A 65 7.42 -15.45 -0.97
C VAL A 65 7.46 -14.04 -1.60
N ALA A 66 6.99 -13.89 -2.84
CA ALA A 66 6.92 -12.61 -3.52
C ALA A 66 5.97 -11.63 -2.83
N GLY A 67 4.84 -12.12 -2.29
CA GLY A 67 3.91 -11.32 -1.51
C GLY A 67 4.54 -10.72 -0.24
N ILE A 68 5.31 -11.52 0.51
CA ILE A 68 6.00 -11.04 1.72
C ILE A 68 7.11 -10.05 1.35
N PHE A 69 7.85 -10.30 0.26
CA PHE A 69 8.88 -9.38 -0.24
C PHE A 69 8.30 -8.03 -0.68
N LYS A 70 7.12 -8.04 -1.32
CA LYS A 70 6.38 -6.81 -1.69
C LYS A 70 5.98 -6.01 -0.45
N GLU A 71 5.40 -6.65 0.56
CA GLU A 71 4.99 -5.97 1.79
C GLU A 71 6.20 -5.34 2.46
N MET A 72 7.34 -6.04 2.44
CA MET A 72 8.61 -5.52 2.93
C MET A 72 9.11 -4.30 2.16
N LEU A 73 9.10 -4.33 0.82
CA LEU A 73 9.45 -3.17 -0.01
C LEU A 73 8.53 -1.98 0.27
N THR A 74 7.25 -2.23 0.53
CA THR A 74 6.29 -1.17 0.87
C THR A 74 6.63 -0.53 2.21
N VAL A 75 7.03 -1.32 3.21
CA VAL A 75 7.49 -0.81 4.52
C VAL A 75 8.77 0.01 4.38
N ILE A 76 9.75 -0.48 3.60
CA ILE A 76 11.02 0.24 3.36
C ILE A 76 10.77 1.53 2.57
N ALA A 77 9.95 1.49 1.52
CA ALA A 77 9.60 2.66 0.73
C ALA A 77 8.86 3.70 1.56
N SER A 78 7.94 3.27 2.42
CA SER A 78 7.26 4.16 3.37
C SER A 78 8.26 4.82 4.32
N ALA A 79 9.17 4.04 4.92
CA ALA A 79 10.20 4.59 5.81
C ALA A 79 11.16 5.56 5.09
N ALA A 80 11.52 5.26 3.84
CA ALA A 80 12.41 6.11 3.04
C ALA A 80 11.74 7.42 2.58
N ILE A 81 10.46 7.38 2.22
CA ILE A 81 9.71 8.54 1.71
C ILE A 81 9.23 9.45 2.86
N LEU A 82 8.73 8.87 3.96
CA LEU A 82 8.27 9.64 5.13
C LEU A 82 9.43 10.08 6.05
N GLY A 83 10.63 9.51 5.89
CA GLY A 83 11.77 9.81 6.76
C GLY A 83 11.55 9.38 8.21
N ASP A 84 10.62 8.44 8.43
CA ASP A 84 10.24 7.99 9.76
C ASP A 84 11.42 7.30 10.45
N THR A 85 11.65 7.64 11.72
CA THR A 85 12.65 6.94 12.55
C THR A 85 12.17 5.52 12.80
N LEU A 86 12.64 4.58 11.98
CA LEU A 86 12.41 3.15 12.14
C LEU A 86 12.82 2.73 13.55
N THR A 87 11.84 2.41 14.39
CA THR A 87 12.12 1.86 15.72
C THR A 87 12.92 0.56 15.56
N PRO A 88 13.84 0.25 16.49
CA PRO A 88 14.67 -0.95 16.41
C PRO A 88 13.83 -2.23 16.27
N LEU A 89 12.60 -2.22 16.79
CA LEU A 89 11.65 -3.32 16.70
C LEU A 89 11.15 -3.56 15.26
N ASN A 90 10.92 -2.50 14.48
CA ASN A 90 10.53 -2.61 13.07
C ASN A 90 11.69 -3.15 12.22
N VAL A 91 12.92 -2.73 12.54
CA VAL A 91 14.14 -3.21 11.87
C VAL A 91 14.42 -4.68 12.17
N THR A 92 14.27 -5.11 13.43
CA THR A 92 14.43 -6.52 13.78
C THR A 92 13.33 -7.39 13.19
N GLY A 93 12.08 -6.90 13.14
CA GLY A 93 10.98 -7.59 12.47
C GLY A 93 11.27 -7.79 10.97
N LEU A 94 11.78 -6.75 10.30
CA LEU A 94 12.22 -6.80 8.92
C LEU A 94 13.32 -7.86 8.70
N ALA A 95 14.33 -7.88 9.58
CA ALA A 95 15.44 -8.82 9.51
C ALA A 95 14.98 -10.29 9.72
N ILE A 96 14.07 -10.52 10.66
CA ILE A 96 13.51 -11.86 10.91
C ILE A 96 12.67 -12.33 9.70
N CYS A 97 11.87 -11.44 9.10
CA CYS A 97 11.13 -11.76 7.88
C CYS A 97 12.04 -12.07 6.69
N LEU A 98 13.20 -11.38 6.55
CA LEU A 98 14.19 -11.68 5.51
C LEU A 98 14.90 -13.03 5.73
N LEU A 99 15.15 -13.40 6.99
CA LEU A 99 15.83 -14.65 7.34
C LEU A 99 14.92 -15.87 7.28
N GLY A 100 13.61 -15.68 7.41
CA GLY A 100 12.62 -16.76 7.39
C GLY A 100 12.10 -17.14 6.00
N ILE A 101 12.37 -16.31 4.99
CA ILE A 101 12.18 -16.60 3.55
C ILE A 101 13.40 -17.37 3.03
#